data_AF-A0A529JQN6-F1
#
_entry.id   AF-A0A529JQN6-F1
#
_cell.length_a   1.000
_cell.length_b   1.000
_cell.length_c   1.000
_cell.angle_alpha   90.00
_cell.angle_beta   90.00
_cell.angle_gamma   90.00
#
_symmetry.space_group_name_H-M   'P 1'
#
loop_
_entity.id
_entity.type
_entity.pdbx_description
1 polymer ?
#
loop_
_entity_poly.entity_id
_entity_poly.type
_entity_poly.pdbx_seq_one_letter_code
_entity_poly.pdbx_strand_id
1 'polypeptide(L)' 'AILEHLPYRKRDGTIFRDQLTHPYFAGQGYASIRVDMRGDGDSEGLMDDEYSEQELQDACDVIAWAASQPWCNGNV' A
#
# COMPACT_ATOMS: atom_id res chain seq x y z
N ALA A 1 -4.80 -0.07 10.42
CA ALA A 1 -3.63 -0.23 9.54
C ALA A 1 -3.18 1.16 9.09
N ILE A 2 -2.03 1.27 8.44
CA ILE A 2 -1.57 2.47 7.73
C ILE A 2 -1.17 1.99 6.35
N LEU A 3 -1.83 2.49 5.31
CA LEU A 3 -1.62 2.05 3.94
C LEU A 3 -1.00 3.18 3.11
N GLU A 4 0.04 2.84 2.35
CA GLU A 4 0.66 3.73 1.37
C GLU A 4 0.48 3.18 -0.05
N HIS A 5 -0.21 3.95 -0.90
CA HIS A 5 -0.45 3.68 -2.31
C HIS A 5 0.21 4.81 -3.13
N LEU A 6 1.35 4.51 -3.76
CA LEU A 6 2.22 5.49 -4.42
C LEU A 6 2.80 4.88 -5.70
N PRO A 7 3.09 5.69 -6.74
CA PRO A 7 3.63 5.21 -8.03
C PRO A 7 5.10 4.79 -7.96
N TYR A 8 5.65 4.65 -6.76
CA TYR A 8 7.03 4.23 -6.53
C TYR A 8 7.03 2.80 -6.00
N ARG A 9 7.67 1.91 -6.76
CA ARG A 9 7.84 0.49 -6.44
C ARG A 9 8.31 0.31 -4.99
N LYS A 10 7.69 -0.60 -4.25
CA LYS A 10 7.89 -0.82 -2.81
C LYS A 10 9.34 -1.19 -2.42
N ARG A 11 10.13 -1.66 -3.38
CA ARG A 11 11.53 -2.10 -3.19
C ARG A 11 12.57 -1.15 -3.76
N ASP A 12 12.16 0.01 -4.28
CA ASP A 12 13.08 0.96 -4.90
C ASP A 12 13.42 2.09 -3.91
N GLY A 13 13.55 3.34 -4.38
CA GLY A 13 14.11 4.45 -3.61
C GLY A 13 13.38 4.78 -2.29
N THR A 14 12.11 4.41 -2.13
CA THR A 14 11.36 4.68 -0.89
C THR A 14 11.64 3.68 0.23
N ILE A 15 12.33 2.56 -0.05
CA ILE A 15 12.58 1.50 0.95
C ILE A 15 13.33 2.02 2.19
N PHE A 16 14.26 2.96 2.01
CA PHE A 16 15.01 3.54 3.12
C PHE A 16 14.13 4.33 4.09
N ARG A 17 13.13 5.05 3.56
CA ARG A 17 12.15 5.75 4.39
C ARG A 17 11.24 4.74 5.09
N ASP A 18 10.75 3.74 4.37
CA ASP A 18 9.83 2.73 4.88
C ASP A 18 10.48 1.90 6.00
N GLN A 19 11.79 1.62 5.89
CA GLN A 19 12.60 0.98 6.94
C GLN A 19 12.71 1.80 8.24
N LEU A 20 12.47 3.11 8.19
CA LEU A 20 12.43 3.97 9.38
C LEU A 20 11.01 4.11 9.92
N THR A 21 10.03 4.32 9.05
CA THR A 21 8.65 4.64 9.44
C THR A 21 7.85 3.41 9.84
N HIS A 22 7.95 2.30 9.11
CA HIS A 22 7.13 1.10 9.37
C HIS A 22 7.45 0.45 10.72
N PRO A 23 8.73 0.30 11.15
CA PRO A 23 9.03 -0.18 12.49
C PRO A 23 8.55 0.74 13.60
N TYR A 24 8.60 2.06 13.38
CA TYR A 24 8.06 3.04 14.33
C TYR A 24 6.56 2.84 14.53
N PHE A 25 5.78 2.75 13.44
CA PHE A 25 4.35 2.50 13.50
C PHE A 25 4.02 1.14 14.11
N ALA A 26 4.79 0.10 13.78
CA ALA A 26 4.64 -1.22 14.39
C ALA A 26 4.88 -1.19 15.90
N GLY A 27 5.86 -0.41 16.36
CA GLY A 27 6.11 -0.16 17.79
C GLY A 27 4.96 0.55 18.51
N GLN A 28 4.06 1.21 17.76
CA GLN A 28 2.84 1.84 18.27
C GLN A 28 1.58 0.99 18.04
N GLY A 29 1.72 -0.28 17.61
CA GLY A 29 0.61 -1.20 17.41
C GLY A 29 -0.13 -1.07 16.07
N TYR A 30 0.46 -0.37 15.08
CA TYR A 30 -0.11 -0.25 13.75
C TYR A 30 0.56 -1.21 12.75
N ALA A 31 -0.25 -1.91 11.96
CA ALA A 31 0.23 -2.59 10.75
C ALA A 31 0.47 -1.58 9.62
N SER A 32 1.67 -1.56 9.04
CA SER A 32 2.01 -0.73 7.88
C SER A 32 1.97 -1.56 6.59
N ILE A 33 1.40 -1.02 5.52
CA ILE A 33 1.22 -1.71 4.24
C ILE A 33 1.76 -0.82 3.12
N ARG A 34 2.67 -1.39 2.33
CA ARG A 34 3.15 -0.77 1.09
C ARG A 34 2.63 -1.55 -0.11
N VAL A 35 1.96 -0.83 -1.01
CA VAL A 35 1.34 -1.41 -2.20
C VAL A 35 2.19 -1.09 -3.43
N ASP A 36 2.45 -2.11 -4.25
CA ASP A 36 2.88 -1.90 -5.63
C ASP A 36 1.63 -1.72 -6.48
N MET A 37 1.54 -0.60 -7.20
CA MET A 37 0.39 -0.29 -8.07
C MET A 37 0.34 -1.27 -9.25
N ARG A 38 -0.84 -1.44 -9.85
CA ARG A 38 -1.03 -2.31 -11.03
C ARG A 38 0.00 -1.96 -12.10
N GLY A 39 0.70 -2.96 -12.63
CA GLY A 39 1.73 -2.79 -13.65
C GLY A 39 3.08 -2.26 -13.13
N ASP A 40 3.19 -1.97 -11.83
CA ASP A 40 4.41 -1.55 -11.16
C ASP A 40 4.93 -2.60 -10.19
N GLY A 41 6.22 -2.55 -9.91
CA GLY A 41 6.78 -3.35 -8.82
C GLY A 41 6.70 -4.84 -9.11
N ASP A 42 6.12 -5.56 -8.15
CA ASP A 42 5.79 -6.98 -8.27
C ASP A 42 4.32 -7.22 -8.71
N SER A 43 3.53 -6.17 -8.95
CA SER A 43 2.12 -6.28 -9.31
C SER A 43 1.95 -6.54 -10.81
N GLU A 44 0.97 -7.38 -11.15
CA GLU A 44 0.63 -7.70 -12.54
C GLU A 44 -0.17 -6.57 -13.21
N GLY A 45 -0.43 -6.71 -14.52
CA GLY A 45 -1.27 -5.81 -15.30
C GLY A 45 -0.50 -4.64 -15.92
N LEU A 46 -1.25 -3.60 -16.28
CA LEU A 46 -0.72 -2.39 -16.91
C LEU A 46 -1.25 -1.17 -16.15
N MET A 47 -0.35 -0.23 -15.82
CA MET A 47 -0.73 1.13 -15.46
C MET A 47 -0.99 1.89 -16.76
N ASP A 48 -2.25 2.13 -17.08
CA ASP A 48 -2.64 2.80 -18.34
C ASP A 48 -2.37 4.30 -18.27
N ASP A 49 -2.76 4.94 -17.17
CA ASP A 49 -2.52 6.36 -16.89
C ASP A 49 -2.55 6.64 -15.38
N GLU A 50 -1.96 7.77 -14.97
CA GLU A 50 -2.01 8.28 -13.59
C GLU A 50 -3.42 8.83 -13.27
N TYR A 51 -3.90 8.56 -12.05
CA TYR A 51 -5.20 8.97 -11.51
C TYR A 51 -6.41 8.41 -12.29
N SER A 52 -6.22 7.32 -13.02
CA SER A 52 -7.31 6.65 -13.71
C SER A 52 -8.35 6.09 -12.73
N GLU A 53 -9.60 5.92 -13.18
CA GLU A 53 -10.65 5.30 -12.36
C GLU A 53 -10.24 3.89 -11.90
N GLN A 54 -9.51 3.15 -12.73
CA GLN A 54 -8.99 1.83 -12.39
C GLN A 54 -7.97 1.91 -11.25
N GLU A 55 -7.04 2.87 -11.28
CA GLU A 55 -6.07 3.07 -10.21
C GLU A 55 -6.75 3.39 -8.87
N LEU A 56 -7.73 4.30 -8.90
CA LEU A 56 -8.48 4.69 -7.71
C LEU A 56 -9.31 3.52 -7.17
N GLN A 57 -9.87 2.70 -8.05
CA GLN A 57 -10.59 1.49 -7.66
C GLN A 57 -9.65 0.45 -7.05
N ASP A 58 -8.46 0.23 -7.64
CA ASP A 58 -7.46 -0.67 -7.08
C ASP A 58 -7.07 -0.24 -5.66
N ALA A 59 -6.89 1.05 -5.40
CA ALA A 59 -6.63 1.58 -4.06
C ALA A 59 -7.79 1.28 -3.08
N CYS A 60 -9.04 1.46 -3.52
CA CYS A 60 -10.23 1.13 -2.71
C CYS A 60 -10.29 -0.37 -2.38
N ASP A 61 -9.96 -1.22 -3.34
CA ASP A 61 -9.98 -2.68 -3.18
C ASP A 61 -8.92 -3.14 -2.17
N VAL A 62 -7.71 -2.55 -2.19
CA VAL A 62 -6.67 -2.86 -1.21
C VAL A 62 -7.06 -2.36 0.19
N ILE A 63 -7.70 -1.19 0.31
CA ILE A 63 -8.22 -0.69 1.59
C ILE A 63 -9.27 -1.66 2.15
N ALA A 64 -10.24 -2.09 1.33
CA ALA A 64 -11.26 -3.04 1.72
C ALA A 64 -10.66 -4.39 2.14
N TRP A 65 -9.68 -4.89 1.38
CA TRP A 65 -8.95 -6.10 1.72
C TRP A 65 -8.25 -5.95 3.08
N ALA A 66 -7.50 -4.86 3.29
CA ALA A 66 -6.76 -4.61 4.53
C ALA A 66 -7.70 -4.49 5.74
N ALA A 67 -8.85 -3.82 5.59
CA ALA A 67 -9.85 -3.66 6.64
C ALA A 67 -10.48 -5.01 7.05
N SER A 68 -10.54 -5.99 6.14
CA SER A 68 -11.13 -7.31 6.39
C SER A 68 -10.18 -8.33 7.05
N GLN A 69 -8.89 -8.01 7.18
CA GLN A 69 -7.92 -8.96 7.73
C GLN A 69 -8.03 -9.09 9.26
N PRO A 70 -7.75 -10.29 9.84
CA PRO A 70 -7.91 -10.54 11.28
C PRO A 70 -6.95 -9.73 12.16
N TRP A 71 -5.86 -9.20 11.59
CA TRP A 71 -4.91 -8.31 12.28
C TRP A 71 -5.32 -6.84 12.21
N CYS A 72 -6.36 -6.50 11.44
CA CYS A 72 -6.87 -5.13 11.31
C CYS A 72 -8.14 -4.96 12.15
N ASN A 73 -8.29 -3.81 12.80
CA ASN A 73 -9.50 -3.48 13.58
C ASN A 73 -10.58 -2.79 12.73
N GLY A 74 -10.54 -2.94 11.41
CA GLY A 74 -11.44 -2.29 10.46
C GLY A 74 -11.08 -0.84 10.10
N ASN A 75 -10.13 -0.21 10.80
CA ASN A 75 -9.64 1.13 10.44
C ASN A 75 -8.34 0.99 9.64
N VAL A 76 -8.28 1.58 8.45
CA VAL A 76 -7.12 1.59 7.54
C VAL A 76 -6.75 3.03 7.24
#